data_AF-A0A3P7I657-F1
#
_entry.id   AF-A0A3P7I657-F1
#
_cell.length_a   1.000
_cell.length_b   1.000
_cell.length_c   1.000
_cell.angle_alpha   90.00
_cell.angle_beta   90.00
_cell.angle_gamma   90.00
#
_symmetry.space_group_name_H-M   'P 1'
#
loop_
_entity.id
_entity.type
_entity.pdbx_description
1 polymer ?
#
loop_
_entity_poly.entity_id
_entity_poly.type
_entity_poly.pdbx_seq_one_letter_code
_entity_poly.pdbx_strand_id
1 'polypeptide(L)'
;ESLRTQEFQRYDGWYNNLANRDWGSAGELSKVIHFYFGLFLGSRLHRDSPSNYEDGVYMMNLSLPSARVLSDLVFKGKAGIPNARNLTSMFAFFSGFFLRLLSGPTYILPNYNLTIICCLGQVVAYEIMASTATSCPLEIMKIPVPAGDPVYDIDGTGTEIPFTRAKYDKQTGQGFNSPREQVNERTAWIDGSFVYSVMEAWVATMRSFENGTLKEGNTKRYPPLNNPHIPLNNPPPPQIHRLMNPDRLFREL
;
A
#
# COMPACT_ATOMS: atom_id res chain seq x y z
N GLU A 1 -25.66 9.41 -29.83
CA GLU A 1 -24.62 8.66 -29.10
C GLU A 1 -23.70 8.00 -30.11
N SER A 2 -22.38 8.19 -30.03
CA SER A 2 -21.45 7.39 -30.82
C SER A 2 -21.41 5.99 -30.23
N LEU A 3 -21.81 4.97 -30.98
CA LEU A 3 -21.62 3.57 -30.63
C LEU A 3 -20.13 3.34 -30.32
N ARG A 4 -19.81 2.92 -29.10
CA ARG A 4 -18.44 2.51 -28.76
C ARG A 4 -18.10 1.27 -29.58
N THR A 5 -17.11 1.38 -30.46
CA THR A 5 -16.66 0.29 -31.34
C THR A 5 -15.55 -0.57 -30.72
N GLN A 6 -15.13 -0.25 -29.49
CA GLN A 6 -14.02 -0.90 -28.81
C GLN A 6 -14.34 -1.13 -27.33
N GLU A 7 -13.88 -2.26 -26.79
CA GLU A 7 -13.87 -2.54 -25.36
C GLU A 7 -12.75 -1.74 -24.67
N PHE A 8 -13.12 -1.02 -23.62
CA PHE A 8 -12.17 -0.31 -22.77
C PHE A 8 -11.87 -1.14 -21.53
N GLN A 9 -10.63 -1.03 -21.06
CA GLN A 9 -10.21 -1.67 -19.82
C GLN A 9 -11.07 -1.22 -18.64
N ARG A 10 -11.42 -2.16 -17.77
CA ARG A 10 -12.16 -1.90 -16.53
C ARG A 10 -11.23 -1.43 -15.42
N TYR A 11 -11.72 -0.53 -14.57
CA TYR A 11 -10.96 -0.01 -13.42
C TYR A 11 -10.72 -1.07 -12.33
N ASP A 12 -11.58 -2.08 -12.24
CA ASP A 12 -11.51 -3.14 -11.21
C ASP A 12 -10.55 -4.30 -11.58
N GLY A 13 -9.99 -4.28 -12.79
CA GLY A 13 -9.10 -5.33 -13.31
C GLY A 13 -9.81 -6.63 -13.71
N TRP A 14 -11.14 -6.69 -13.62
CA TRP A 14 -11.92 -7.86 -14.02
C TRP A 14 -11.92 -8.04 -15.54
N TYR A 15 -12.13 -9.28 -15.98
CA TYR A 15 -12.26 -9.68 -17.39
C TYR A 15 -11.04 -9.40 -18.27
N ASN A 16 -9.88 -9.09 -17.67
CA ASN A 16 -8.63 -8.94 -18.41
C ASN A 16 -8.19 -10.29 -19.01
N ASN A 17 -8.33 -11.38 -18.25
CA ASN A 17 -8.10 -12.73 -18.75
C ASN A 17 -9.42 -13.41 -19.17
N LEU A 18 -9.44 -13.98 -20.37
CA LEU A 18 -10.63 -14.60 -20.97
C LEU A 18 -11.11 -15.85 -20.20
N ALA A 19 -10.17 -16.67 -19.71
CA ALA A 19 -10.47 -17.92 -19.02
C ALA A 19 -10.70 -17.71 -17.52
N ASN A 20 -9.89 -16.87 -16.88
CA ASN A 20 -9.91 -16.60 -15.46
C ASN A 20 -10.23 -15.12 -15.21
N ARG A 21 -11.52 -14.83 -15.24
CA ARG A 21 -12.09 -13.49 -15.26
C ARG A 21 -11.71 -12.63 -14.04
N ASP A 22 -11.33 -13.25 -12.94
CA ASP A 22 -11.01 -12.63 -11.66
C ASP A 22 -9.51 -12.35 -11.46
N TRP A 23 -8.62 -12.92 -12.28
CA TRP A 23 -7.17 -12.76 -12.10
C TRP A 23 -6.71 -11.30 -12.16
N GLY A 24 -5.98 -10.90 -11.12
CA GLY A 24 -5.41 -9.55 -11.02
C GLY A 24 -6.42 -8.46 -10.70
N SER A 25 -7.63 -8.83 -10.27
CA SER A 25 -8.66 -7.89 -9.84
C SER A 25 -8.40 -7.33 -8.43
N ALA A 26 -8.91 -6.12 -8.18
CA ALA A 26 -8.76 -5.45 -6.88
C ALA A 26 -9.72 -6.02 -5.81
N GLY A 27 -9.17 -6.41 -4.66
CA GLY A 27 -9.92 -7.11 -3.59
C GLY A 27 -10.91 -6.26 -2.78
N GLU A 28 -10.86 -4.93 -2.87
CA GLU A 28 -11.82 -4.02 -2.20
C GLU A 28 -13.21 -4.07 -2.85
N LEU A 29 -13.29 -4.19 -4.17
CA LEU A 29 -14.54 -4.12 -4.94
C LEU A 29 -15.20 -5.47 -5.17
N SER A 30 -14.46 -6.56 -5.00
CA SER A 30 -14.99 -7.93 -4.97
C SER A 30 -15.87 -8.22 -3.74
N LYS A 31 -16.58 -7.23 -3.17
CA LYS A 31 -17.52 -7.43 -2.05
C LYS A 31 -18.95 -7.03 -2.35
N VAL A 32 -19.18 -5.98 -3.15
CA VAL A 32 -20.55 -5.51 -3.44
C VAL A 32 -21.25 -6.41 -4.46
N ILE A 33 -20.55 -6.87 -5.50
CA ILE A 33 -21.10 -7.79 -6.51
C ILE A 33 -21.04 -9.26 -6.02
N HIS A 34 -20.17 -9.56 -5.06
CA HIS A 34 -19.83 -10.92 -4.63
C HIS A 34 -20.72 -11.55 -3.55
N PHE A 35 -21.63 -10.80 -2.94
CA PHE A 35 -22.62 -11.39 -2.02
C PHE A 35 -23.45 -12.50 -2.71
N TYR A 36 -23.48 -12.52 -4.05
CA TYR A 36 -24.20 -13.49 -4.86
C TYR A 36 -23.38 -14.62 -5.50
N PHE A 37 -22.04 -14.53 -5.61
CA PHE A 37 -21.23 -15.45 -6.44
C PHE A 37 -20.05 -16.17 -5.75
N GLY A 38 -19.72 -15.87 -4.49
CA GLY A 38 -18.93 -16.76 -3.63
C GLY A 38 -17.44 -16.98 -3.95
N LEU A 39 -16.83 -16.34 -4.97
CA LEU A 39 -15.46 -16.64 -5.41
C LEU A 39 -14.50 -15.45 -5.15
N PHE A 40 -13.70 -15.48 -4.08
CA PHE A 40 -12.74 -14.40 -3.73
C PHE A 40 -11.32 -14.58 -4.31
N LEU A 41 -11.12 -15.51 -5.26
CA LEU A 41 -9.80 -16.01 -5.63
C LEU A 41 -8.91 -15.00 -6.38
N GLY A 42 -9.50 -14.11 -7.18
CA GLY A 42 -8.78 -13.22 -8.09
C GLY A 42 -7.92 -12.12 -7.49
N SER A 43 -8.09 -11.82 -6.20
CA SER A 43 -7.43 -10.72 -5.50
C SER A 43 -6.37 -11.18 -4.50
N ARG A 44 -6.12 -12.49 -4.39
CA ARG A 44 -5.10 -13.06 -3.51
C ARG A 44 -3.71 -12.79 -4.07
N LEU A 45 -2.75 -12.52 -3.18
CA LEU A 45 -1.35 -12.45 -3.58
C LEU A 45 -0.82 -13.83 -3.94
N HIS A 46 -0.19 -13.93 -5.11
CA HIS A 46 0.48 -15.15 -5.54
C HIS A 46 1.63 -15.50 -4.60
N ARG A 47 1.82 -16.80 -4.35
CA ARG A 47 2.88 -17.34 -3.50
C ARG A 47 3.71 -18.31 -4.31
N ASP A 48 4.99 -17.97 -4.52
CA ASP A 48 5.97 -18.87 -5.15
C ASP A 48 6.36 -20.03 -4.22
N SER A 49 6.22 -19.82 -2.90
CA SER A 49 6.49 -20.83 -1.87
C SER A 49 5.30 -20.99 -0.91
N PRO A 50 5.09 -22.19 -0.32
CA PRO A 50 4.10 -22.39 0.73
C PRO A 50 4.25 -21.38 1.88
N SER A 51 3.15 -21.07 2.55
CA SER A 51 3.17 -20.20 3.73
C SER A 51 3.87 -20.87 4.89
N ASN A 52 4.77 -20.14 5.55
CA ASN A 52 5.45 -20.59 6.76
C ASN A 52 4.85 -19.90 8.00
N TYR A 53 3.86 -20.53 8.61
CA TYR A 53 3.25 -20.12 9.88
C TYR A 53 3.62 -21.14 10.96
N GLU A 54 3.69 -20.71 12.22
CA GLU A 54 4.06 -21.56 13.37
C GLU A 54 3.07 -22.72 13.55
N ASP A 55 1.78 -22.45 13.40
CA ASP A 55 0.70 -23.43 13.42
C ASP A 55 0.41 -24.04 12.03
N GLY A 56 1.17 -23.65 11.01
CA GLY A 56 0.91 -24.02 9.61
C GLY A 56 -0.32 -23.35 8.97
N VAL A 57 -1.02 -22.44 9.65
CA VAL A 57 -2.27 -21.84 9.17
C VAL A 57 -2.23 -20.31 9.18
N TYR A 58 -2.03 -19.67 10.34
CA TYR A 58 -2.08 -18.21 10.44
C TYR A 58 -1.22 -17.59 11.55
N MET A 59 -0.74 -18.37 12.52
CA MET A 59 0.06 -17.87 13.64
C MET A 59 1.49 -17.59 13.19
N MET A 60 2.00 -16.40 13.53
CA MET A 60 3.37 -16.02 13.19
C MET A 60 4.33 -16.57 14.24
N ASN A 61 5.48 -17.06 13.80
CA ASN A 61 6.52 -17.52 14.70
C ASN A 61 7.16 -16.34 15.45
N LEU A 62 6.91 -16.27 16.77
CA LEU A 62 7.46 -15.22 17.64
C LEU A 62 8.81 -15.59 18.27
N SER A 63 9.33 -16.80 18.02
CA SER A 63 10.65 -17.24 18.50
C SER A 63 11.81 -16.67 17.69
N LEU A 64 11.51 -15.93 16.61
CA LEU A 64 12.49 -15.27 15.75
C LEU A 64 13.06 -14.00 16.42
N PRO A 65 14.28 -13.57 16.05
CA PRO A 65 14.83 -12.32 16.57
C PRO A 65 13.91 -11.14 16.25
N SER A 66 13.86 -10.16 17.17
CA SER A 66 13.04 -8.96 16.98
C SER A 66 13.37 -8.27 15.66
N ALA A 67 12.32 -7.83 14.96
CA ALA A 67 12.45 -7.04 13.74
C ALA A 67 13.27 -5.76 13.95
N ARG A 68 13.23 -5.17 15.17
CA ARG A 68 14.04 -3.99 15.49
C ARG A 68 15.53 -4.31 15.57
N VAL A 69 15.90 -5.44 16.16
CA VAL A 69 17.30 -5.90 16.23
C VAL A 69 17.85 -6.15 14.84
N LEU A 70 17.09 -6.86 13.99
CA LEU A 70 17.47 -7.09 12.60
C LEU A 70 17.56 -5.77 11.83
N SER A 71 16.67 -4.81 12.11
CA SER A 71 16.70 -3.51 11.46
C SER A 71 17.97 -2.72 11.80
N ASP A 72 18.38 -2.69 13.07
CA ASP A 72 19.63 -2.02 13.46
C ASP A 72 20.86 -2.77 12.93
N LEU A 73 20.81 -4.10 12.85
CA LEU A 73 21.93 -4.89 12.34
C LEU A 73 22.14 -4.73 10.82
N VAL A 74 21.04 -4.71 10.05
CA VAL A 74 21.10 -4.76 8.57
C VAL A 74 21.02 -3.38 7.94
N PHE A 75 20.16 -2.49 8.44
CA PHE A 75 19.87 -1.20 7.79
C PHE A 75 20.62 -0.02 8.40
N LYS A 76 21.31 -0.18 9.54
CA LYS A 76 22.14 0.87 10.11
C LYS A 76 23.39 1.07 9.25
N GLY A 77 23.62 2.29 8.83
CA GLY A 77 24.77 2.64 8.01
C GLY A 77 24.95 4.14 7.87
N LYS A 78 26.11 4.54 7.35
CA LYS A 78 26.39 5.94 7.06
C LYS A 78 25.50 6.40 5.90
N ALA A 79 24.76 7.48 6.11
CA ALA A 79 24.04 8.12 5.03
C ALA A 79 25.02 8.86 4.09
N GLY A 80 24.65 9.03 2.82
CA GLY A 80 25.42 9.83 1.85
C GLY A 80 26.23 8.98 0.88
N ILE A 81 26.00 7.67 0.88
CA ILE A 81 26.67 6.75 -0.03
C ILE A 81 26.08 6.96 -1.44
N PRO A 82 26.89 7.42 -2.41
CA PRO A 82 26.40 7.63 -3.76
C PRO A 82 26.11 6.28 -4.43
N ASN A 83 25.14 6.29 -5.33
CA ASN A 83 24.85 5.10 -6.12
C ASN A 83 25.98 4.82 -7.13
N ALA A 84 26.57 3.63 -7.08
CA ALA A 84 27.61 3.18 -8.01
C ALA A 84 27.17 3.18 -9.49
N ARG A 85 25.86 3.13 -9.76
CA ARG A 85 25.29 3.15 -11.11
C ARG A 85 24.83 4.53 -11.58
N ASN A 86 25.11 5.60 -10.82
CA ASN A 86 24.70 6.97 -11.14
C ASN A 86 23.20 7.15 -11.45
N LEU A 87 22.34 6.33 -10.85
CA LEU A 87 20.88 6.47 -11.01
C LEU A 87 20.38 7.68 -10.23
N THR A 88 19.40 8.36 -10.80
CA THR A 88 18.78 9.54 -10.22
C THR A 88 17.78 9.18 -9.13
N SER A 89 17.48 10.12 -8.24
CA SER A 89 16.40 9.99 -7.27
C SER A 89 15.06 9.77 -7.97
N MET A 90 14.86 10.40 -9.14
CA MET A 90 13.65 10.21 -9.97
C MET A 90 13.48 8.76 -10.41
N PHE A 91 14.58 8.11 -10.83
CA PHE A 91 14.54 6.68 -11.14
C PHE A 91 14.11 5.86 -9.92
N ALA A 92 14.62 6.18 -8.72
CA ALA A 92 14.21 5.48 -7.50
C ALA A 92 12.72 5.68 -7.21
N PHE A 93 12.17 6.90 -7.35
CA PHE A 93 10.75 7.19 -7.15
C PHE A 93 9.82 6.45 -8.11
N PHE A 94 10.20 6.40 -9.38
CA PHE A 94 9.39 5.80 -10.43
C PHE A 94 9.48 4.27 -10.44
N SER A 95 10.70 3.72 -10.38
CA SER A 95 10.94 2.31 -10.71
C SER A 95 10.55 1.30 -9.64
N GLY A 96 10.45 1.71 -8.38
CA GLY A 96 9.76 0.88 -7.37
C GLY A 96 10.28 -0.54 -7.20
N PHE A 97 11.56 -0.83 -7.47
CA PHE A 97 12.12 -2.19 -7.40
C PHE A 97 12.82 -2.47 -6.06
N PHE A 98 12.06 -2.34 -4.97
CA PHE A 98 12.33 -3.07 -3.72
C PHE A 98 11.03 -3.09 -2.93
N LEU A 99 10.46 -4.27 -2.75
CA LEU A 99 9.16 -4.45 -2.12
C LEU A 99 9.09 -3.75 -0.77
N ARG A 100 7.95 -3.10 -0.58
CA ARG A 100 7.43 -2.49 0.64
C ARG A 100 7.48 -3.45 1.84
N LEU A 101 8.62 -3.52 2.53
CA LEU A 101 8.73 -4.19 3.84
C LEU A 101 8.88 -3.22 5.03
N LEU A 102 8.94 -1.90 4.81
CA LEU A 102 9.03 -0.93 5.90
C LEU A 102 8.04 0.21 5.69
N SER A 103 6.86 0.10 6.30
CA SER A 103 5.93 1.22 6.43
C SER A 103 6.43 2.17 7.52
N GLY A 104 7.16 3.21 7.14
CA GLY A 104 7.45 4.37 7.98
C GLY A 104 7.22 5.66 7.18
N PRO A 105 6.91 6.80 7.83
CA PRO A 105 6.73 8.06 7.13
C PRO A 105 7.99 8.46 6.37
N THR A 106 7.82 8.81 5.10
CA THR A 106 8.88 9.28 4.22
C THR A 106 9.29 10.70 4.61
N TYR A 107 10.54 10.88 5.04
CA TYR A 107 11.14 12.20 5.18
C TYR A 107 12.01 12.50 3.96
N ILE A 108 11.58 13.44 3.12
CA ILE A 108 12.49 14.13 2.20
C ILE A 108 13.15 15.22 3.04
N LEU A 109 14.40 14.99 3.44
CA LEU A 109 15.15 15.97 4.19
C LEU A 109 15.73 17.01 3.22
N PRO A 110 15.53 18.32 3.45
CA PRO A 110 15.66 19.34 2.40
C PRO A 110 17.10 19.78 2.08
N ASN A 111 18.13 19.31 2.79
CA ASN A 111 19.45 19.98 2.78
C ASN A 111 20.66 19.08 2.55
N TYR A 112 20.49 17.94 1.89
CA TYR A 112 21.64 17.12 1.50
C TYR A 112 21.32 16.37 0.22
N ASN A 113 22.30 16.32 -0.69
CA ASN A 113 22.33 15.46 -1.88
C ASN A 113 22.31 13.98 -1.46
N LEU A 114 21.22 13.52 -0.85
CA LEU A 114 21.11 12.25 -0.16
C LEU A 114 19.78 11.62 -0.53
N THR A 115 19.87 10.65 -1.43
CA THR A 115 18.75 9.79 -1.77
C THR A 115 18.83 8.56 -0.89
N ILE A 116 17.90 8.41 0.06
CA ILE A 116 17.68 7.13 0.75
C ILE A 116 17.04 6.18 -0.28
N ILE A 117 17.85 5.42 -1.01
CA ILE A 117 17.34 4.54 -2.09
C ILE A 117 16.43 3.42 -1.55
N CYS A 118 16.51 3.08 -0.26
CA CYS A 118 15.75 1.96 0.32
C CYS A 118 14.25 2.23 0.54
N CYS A 119 13.78 3.49 0.46
CA CYS A 119 12.40 3.84 0.87
C CYS A 119 11.63 4.72 -0.11
N LEU A 120 12.18 4.99 -1.31
CA LEU A 120 11.63 6.03 -2.19
C LEU A 120 10.84 5.50 -3.38
N GLY A 121 10.85 4.20 -3.67
CA GLY A 121 10.12 3.65 -4.82
C GLY A 121 8.64 3.46 -4.55
N GLN A 122 7.79 4.28 -5.20
CA GLN A 122 6.36 4.30 -4.88
C GLN A 122 5.46 4.06 -6.09
N VAL A 123 5.79 4.54 -7.29
CA VAL A 123 4.78 4.60 -8.36
C VAL A 123 4.39 3.21 -8.87
N VAL A 124 5.33 2.47 -9.47
CA VAL A 124 5.03 1.13 -10.05
C VAL A 124 4.57 0.15 -8.97
N ALA A 125 5.18 0.17 -7.79
CA ALA A 125 4.79 -0.72 -6.70
C ALA A 125 3.37 -0.44 -6.18
N TYR A 126 2.95 0.83 -6.14
CA TYR A 126 1.61 1.22 -5.71
C TYR A 126 0.54 1.00 -6.78
N GLU A 127 0.96 0.92 -8.04
CA GLU A 127 0.08 0.56 -9.16
C GLU A 127 -0.37 -0.90 -9.07
N ILE A 128 0.57 -1.83 -8.88
CA ILE A 128 0.27 -3.27 -8.92
C ILE A 128 -0.09 -3.89 -7.56
N MET A 129 0.20 -3.21 -6.44
CA MET A 129 0.08 -3.82 -5.12
C MET A 129 -0.27 -2.85 -3.98
N ALA A 130 -1.32 -3.20 -3.23
CA ALA A 130 -1.61 -2.64 -1.91
C ALA A 130 -2.14 -3.73 -0.95
N SER A 131 -1.29 -4.21 -0.05
CA SER A 131 -1.62 -5.33 0.85
C SER A 131 -1.47 -4.99 2.34
N THR A 132 -1.28 -3.72 2.69
CA THR A 132 -1.02 -3.29 4.08
C THR A 132 -2.25 -2.80 4.82
N ALA A 133 -3.44 -2.86 4.20
CA ALA A 133 -4.64 -2.43 4.89
C ALA A 133 -4.89 -3.27 6.13
N THR A 134 -5.52 -2.67 7.12
CA THR A 134 -5.89 -3.35 8.35
C THR A 134 -7.11 -4.23 8.14
N SER A 135 -7.07 -5.45 8.66
CA SER A 135 -8.24 -6.35 8.66
C SER A 135 -9.16 -6.09 9.86
N CYS A 136 -10.40 -6.56 9.76
CA CYS A 136 -11.31 -6.77 10.90
C CYS A 136 -11.49 -8.28 11.13
N PRO A 137 -11.32 -8.84 12.34
CA PRO A 137 -10.94 -8.15 13.58
C PRO A 137 -9.53 -7.57 13.52
N LEU A 138 -9.28 -6.56 14.37
CA LEU A 138 -7.99 -5.89 14.43
C LEU A 138 -6.99 -6.82 15.14
N GLU A 139 -5.98 -7.27 14.39
CA GLU A 139 -4.90 -8.10 14.93
C GLU A 139 -3.66 -7.21 15.10
N ILE A 140 -3.34 -6.89 16.36
CA ILE A 140 -2.13 -6.13 16.72
C ILE A 140 -1.08 -7.11 17.24
N MET A 141 0.10 -7.04 16.65
CA MET A 141 1.32 -7.63 17.20
C MET A 141 2.26 -6.51 17.59
N LYS A 142 2.98 -6.71 18.68
CA LYS A 142 3.94 -5.72 19.15
C LYS A 142 5.34 -6.15 18.77
N ILE A 143 6.13 -5.24 18.23
CA ILE A 143 7.53 -5.46 17.93
C ILE A 143 8.33 -5.08 19.19
N PRO A 144 8.98 -6.04 19.87
CA PRO A 144 9.74 -5.75 21.07
C PRO A 144 10.97 -4.93 20.73
N VAL A 145 11.17 -3.82 21.44
CA VAL A 145 12.34 -2.97 21.26
C VAL A 145 13.40 -3.35 22.31
N PRO A 146 14.68 -3.50 21.91
CA PRO A 146 15.76 -3.72 22.87
C PRO A 146 15.87 -2.58 23.88
N ALA A 147 16.13 -2.90 25.15
CA ALA A 147 16.33 -1.88 26.18
C ALA A 147 17.51 -0.96 25.81
N GLY A 148 17.30 0.36 25.95
CA GLY A 148 18.32 1.35 25.58
C GLY A 148 18.44 1.61 24.07
N ASP A 149 17.41 1.28 23.28
CA ASP A 149 17.37 1.64 21.86
C ASP A 149 17.42 3.17 21.71
N PRO A 150 18.37 3.72 20.92
CA PRO A 150 18.62 5.16 20.87
C PRO A 150 17.47 5.97 20.24
N VAL A 151 16.50 5.32 19.60
CA VAL A 151 15.37 5.97 18.93
C VAL A 151 14.07 5.76 19.69
N TYR A 152 13.81 4.52 20.10
CA TYR A 152 12.51 4.14 20.64
C TYR A 152 12.50 4.02 22.18
N ASP A 153 13.62 3.70 22.82
CA ASP A 153 13.72 3.49 24.29
C ASP A 153 15.01 4.10 24.86
N ILE A 154 15.08 5.43 24.83
CA ILE A 154 16.27 6.20 25.27
C ILE A 154 16.57 5.98 26.76
N ASP A 155 15.51 5.91 27.57
CA ASP A 155 15.61 5.81 29.03
C ASP A 155 15.78 4.36 29.53
N GLY A 156 15.77 3.36 28.63
CA GLY A 156 15.90 1.95 28.99
C GLY A 156 14.72 1.38 29.79
N THR A 157 13.56 2.02 29.69
CA THR A 157 12.33 1.66 30.42
C THR A 157 11.60 0.46 29.81
N GLY A 158 12.01 0.05 28.60
CA GLY A 158 11.35 -0.98 27.82
C GLY A 158 10.15 -0.41 27.08
N THR A 159 10.15 -0.54 25.75
CA THR A 159 9.04 -0.09 24.90
C THR A 159 8.72 -1.14 23.84
N GLU A 160 7.57 -0.97 23.19
CA GLU A 160 7.12 -1.84 22.11
C GLU A 160 6.49 -1.02 20.99
N ILE A 161 6.75 -1.38 19.74
CA ILE A 161 6.15 -0.71 18.58
C ILE A 161 4.88 -1.46 18.19
N PRO A 162 3.70 -0.82 18.15
CA PRO A 162 2.47 -1.48 17.69
C PRO A 162 2.52 -1.71 16.18
N PHE A 163 2.24 -2.93 15.76
CA PHE A 163 2.14 -3.32 14.35
C PHE A 163 0.82 -4.05 14.09
N THR A 164 0.08 -3.60 13.09
CA THR A 164 -1.19 -4.23 12.71
C THR A 164 -0.98 -5.21 11.57
N ARG A 165 -1.59 -6.39 11.66
CA ARG A 165 -1.52 -7.38 10.58
C ARG A 165 -2.30 -6.92 9.36
N ALA A 166 -1.73 -7.25 8.20
CA ALA A 166 -2.34 -7.04 6.90
C ALA A 166 -3.70 -7.75 6.74
N LYS A 167 -4.56 -7.15 5.91
CA LYS A 167 -5.83 -7.70 5.45
C LYS A 167 -5.58 -9.00 4.67
N TYR A 168 -6.46 -9.95 4.91
CA TYR A 168 -6.38 -11.29 4.36
C TYR A 168 -7.77 -11.77 3.92
N ASP A 169 -7.81 -12.80 3.09
CA ASP A 169 -9.04 -13.42 2.63
C ASP A 169 -9.67 -14.26 3.75
N LYS A 170 -10.90 -13.91 4.14
CA LYS A 170 -11.63 -14.57 5.24
C LYS A 170 -12.05 -16.01 4.91
N GLN A 171 -12.02 -16.40 3.64
CA GLN A 171 -12.21 -17.80 3.23
C GLN A 171 -10.97 -18.68 3.49
N THR A 172 -9.83 -18.06 3.83
CA THR A 172 -8.56 -18.73 4.13
C THR A 172 -8.17 -18.60 5.60
N GLY A 173 -7.17 -19.36 6.03
CA GLY A 173 -6.66 -19.32 7.40
C GLY A 173 -7.53 -20.08 8.40
N GLN A 174 -8.32 -21.05 7.95
CA GLN A 174 -9.20 -21.89 8.78
C GLN A 174 -8.71 -23.35 8.93
N GLY A 175 -7.67 -23.75 8.19
CA GLY A 175 -7.12 -25.10 8.29
C GLY A 175 -5.82 -25.27 7.50
N PHE A 176 -5.14 -26.40 7.73
CA PHE A 176 -3.81 -26.70 7.15
C PHE A 176 -3.78 -26.69 5.61
N ASN A 177 -4.87 -27.10 4.96
CA ASN A 177 -4.97 -27.12 3.49
C ASN A 177 -5.38 -25.76 2.89
N SER A 178 -5.69 -24.76 3.73
CA SER A 178 -6.06 -23.40 3.32
C SER A 178 -5.46 -22.41 4.32
N PRO A 179 -4.13 -22.25 4.33
CA PRO A 179 -3.45 -21.28 5.19
C PRO A 179 -3.81 -19.86 4.79
N ARG A 180 -3.55 -18.90 5.67
CA ARG A 180 -3.95 -17.50 5.50
C ARG A 180 -3.28 -16.84 4.29
N GLU A 181 -4.08 -16.25 3.41
CA GLU A 181 -3.65 -15.51 2.22
C GLU A 181 -3.97 -14.01 2.29
N GLN A 182 -2.97 -13.17 2.00
CA GLN A 182 -3.11 -11.71 1.95
C GLN A 182 -3.82 -11.28 0.65
N VAL A 183 -4.61 -10.21 0.76
CA VAL A 183 -5.37 -9.67 -0.36
C VAL A 183 -4.67 -8.45 -0.92
N ASN A 184 -4.67 -8.32 -2.24
CA ASN A 184 -4.29 -7.12 -2.95
C ASN A 184 -5.50 -6.20 -3.14
N GLU A 185 -5.41 -4.97 -2.64
CA GLU A 185 -6.45 -3.95 -2.78
C GLU A 185 -6.29 -3.10 -4.04
N ARG A 186 -5.22 -3.33 -4.81
CA ARG A 186 -5.00 -2.78 -6.15
C ARG A 186 -5.19 -3.86 -7.21
N THR A 187 -5.33 -3.43 -8.47
CA THR A 187 -5.25 -4.36 -9.60
C THR A 187 -3.80 -4.85 -9.70
N ALA A 188 -3.58 -6.08 -10.16
CA ALA A 188 -2.23 -6.60 -10.41
C ALA A 188 -1.67 -6.15 -11.78
N TRP A 189 -2.43 -5.32 -12.50
CA TRP A 189 -2.13 -4.87 -13.85
C TRP A 189 -1.48 -3.49 -13.82
N ILE A 190 -0.64 -3.19 -14.81
CA ILE A 190 -0.14 -1.84 -15.07
C ILE A 190 -1.18 -1.15 -15.97
N ASP A 191 -2.15 -0.49 -15.33
CA ASP A 191 -3.36 0.04 -15.95
C ASP A 191 -3.65 1.51 -15.57
N GLY A 192 -2.72 2.16 -14.87
CA GLY A 192 -2.90 3.52 -14.39
C GLY A 192 -3.87 3.64 -13.21
N SER A 193 -4.15 2.56 -12.48
CA SER A 193 -5.02 2.57 -11.28
C SER A 193 -4.54 3.50 -10.16
N PHE A 194 -3.27 3.94 -10.16
CA PHE A 194 -2.82 4.97 -9.22
C PHE A 194 -3.35 6.38 -9.56
N VAL A 195 -3.69 6.64 -10.84
CA VAL A 195 -4.32 7.88 -11.30
C VAL A 195 -5.84 7.73 -11.33
N TYR A 196 -6.30 6.63 -11.91
CA TYR A 196 -7.72 6.38 -12.16
C TYR A 196 -8.35 5.46 -11.11
N SER A 197 -7.71 5.23 -9.97
CA SER A 197 -8.23 4.34 -8.93
C SER A 197 -8.59 2.93 -9.44
N VAL A 198 -9.15 2.13 -8.55
CA VAL A 198 -9.78 0.85 -8.90
C VAL A 198 -11.31 0.95 -8.89
N MET A 199 -11.85 2.05 -8.34
CA MET A 199 -13.28 2.26 -8.11
C MET A 199 -13.87 3.21 -9.15
N GLU A 200 -14.84 2.76 -9.94
CA GLU A 200 -15.52 3.59 -10.95
C GLU A 200 -16.20 4.82 -10.33
N ALA A 201 -16.82 4.66 -9.15
CA ALA A 201 -17.42 5.79 -8.43
C ALA A 201 -16.39 6.88 -8.11
N TRP A 202 -15.17 6.49 -7.73
CA TRP A 202 -14.08 7.42 -7.46
C TRP A 202 -13.60 8.11 -8.75
N VAL A 203 -13.50 7.37 -9.85
CA VAL A 203 -13.15 7.96 -11.15
C VAL A 203 -14.18 8.97 -11.60
N ALA A 204 -15.46 8.64 -11.45
CA ALA A 204 -16.56 9.52 -11.80
C ALA A 204 -16.49 10.83 -11.00
N THR A 205 -16.13 10.79 -9.71
CA THR A 205 -15.98 12.02 -8.93
C THR A 205 -14.78 12.86 -9.37
N MET A 206 -13.73 12.24 -9.91
CA MET A 206 -12.49 12.91 -10.34
C MET A 206 -12.47 13.36 -11.80
N ARG A 207 -13.44 12.94 -12.62
CA ARG A 207 -13.58 13.40 -14.01
C ARG A 207 -14.42 14.66 -14.10
N SER A 208 -14.00 15.62 -14.92
CA SER A 208 -14.80 16.82 -15.20
C SER A 208 -16.04 16.51 -16.03
N PHE A 209 -15.98 15.43 -16.82
CA PHE A 209 -16.92 15.11 -17.90
C PHE A 209 -16.98 16.17 -19.02
N GLU A 210 -16.02 17.09 -19.02
CA GLU A 210 -15.84 18.13 -20.03
C GLU A 210 -14.56 17.84 -20.80
N ASN A 211 -14.64 17.73 -22.12
CA ASN A 211 -13.49 17.48 -23.00
C ASN A 211 -12.61 16.26 -22.62
N GLY A 212 -13.15 15.32 -21.83
CA GLY A 212 -12.40 14.14 -21.37
C GLY A 212 -11.33 14.43 -20.31
N THR A 213 -11.40 15.56 -19.60
CA THR A 213 -10.38 15.94 -18.61
C THR A 213 -10.67 15.40 -17.20
N LEU A 214 -9.64 15.41 -16.35
CA LEU A 214 -9.80 15.29 -14.90
C LEU A 214 -10.21 16.64 -14.32
N LYS A 215 -10.91 16.63 -13.18
CA LYS A 215 -11.22 17.84 -12.44
C LYS A 215 -9.93 18.48 -11.94
N GLU A 216 -9.84 19.79 -12.12
CA GLU A 216 -8.84 20.62 -11.45
C GLU A 216 -9.46 21.22 -10.18
N GLY A 217 -8.65 21.41 -9.15
CA GLY A 217 -9.04 22.12 -7.93
C GLY A 217 -9.01 23.64 -8.13
N ASN A 218 -9.11 24.36 -7.00
CA ASN A 218 -8.98 25.83 -6.99
C ASN A 218 -7.62 26.30 -7.53
N THR A 219 -6.58 25.48 -7.35
CA THR A 219 -5.26 25.72 -7.90
C THR A 219 -5.13 25.06 -9.26
N LYS A 220 -4.92 25.87 -10.30
CA LYS A 220 -4.76 25.41 -11.68
C LYS A 220 -3.67 24.33 -11.80
N ARG A 221 -3.95 23.26 -12.55
CA ARG A 221 -3.09 22.05 -12.70
C ARG A 221 -2.91 21.18 -11.46
N TYR A 222 -3.66 21.42 -10.39
CA TYR A 222 -3.68 20.54 -9.22
C TYR A 222 -5.02 19.80 -9.12
N PRO A 223 -5.05 18.57 -8.57
CA PRO A 223 -6.30 17.88 -8.30
C PRO A 223 -7.16 18.65 -7.29
N PRO A 224 -8.49 18.40 -7.26
CA PRO A 224 -9.36 18.94 -6.24
C PRO A 224 -8.93 18.49 -4.85
N LEU A 225 -9.26 19.31 -3.85
CA LEU A 225 -9.10 18.96 -2.44
C LEU A 225 -9.99 17.76 -2.07
N ASN A 226 -9.84 17.24 -0.87
CA ASN A 226 -10.56 16.04 -0.40
C ASN A 226 -12.07 16.28 -0.14
N ASN A 227 -12.61 17.41 -0.60
CA ASN A 227 -13.97 17.90 -0.43
C ASN A 227 -14.67 17.94 -1.82
N PRO A 228 -15.91 17.45 -1.99
CA PRO A 228 -16.79 16.81 -1.00
C PRO A 228 -16.45 15.33 -0.80
N HIS A 229 -15.76 15.03 0.30
CA HIS A 229 -15.48 13.69 0.84
C HIS A 229 -14.99 12.66 -0.18
N ILE A 230 -13.96 13.01 -0.93
CA ILE A 230 -13.22 11.97 -1.65
C ILE A 230 -12.49 11.13 -0.57
N PRO A 231 -12.48 9.79 -0.63
CA PRO A 231 -11.86 8.98 0.41
C PRO A 231 -10.34 8.85 0.18
N LEU A 232 -9.62 9.96 -0.02
CA LEU A 232 -8.17 9.91 -0.06
C LEU A 232 -7.62 9.71 1.35
N ASN A 233 -6.66 8.80 1.47
CA ASN A 233 -5.98 8.54 2.73
C ASN A 233 -5.21 9.80 3.17
N ASN A 234 -5.59 10.36 4.31
CA ASN A 234 -5.03 11.61 4.83
C ASN A 234 -4.49 11.39 6.26
N PRO A 235 -3.39 10.65 6.42
CA PRO A 235 -2.81 10.41 7.74
C PRO A 235 -2.27 11.71 8.34
N PRO A 236 -2.29 11.85 9.68
CA PRO A 236 -1.74 13.02 10.35
C PRO A 236 -0.24 13.17 10.02
N PRO A 237 0.27 14.39 9.78
CA PRO A 237 1.69 14.59 9.53
C PRO A 237 2.49 14.17 10.77
N PRO A 238 3.48 13.28 10.61
CA PRO A 238 4.30 12.81 11.71
C PRO A 238 4.98 13.95 12.48
N GLN A 239 5.35 15.05 11.80
CA GLN A 239 6.02 16.19 12.42
C GLN A 239 5.13 16.97 13.40
N ILE A 240 3.81 16.93 13.19
CA ILE A 240 2.87 17.84 13.86
C ILE A 240 2.09 17.11 14.97
N HIS A 241 2.21 15.78 15.02
CA HIS A 241 1.63 14.90 16.05
C HIS A 241 0.18 15.22 16.42
N ARG A 242 -0.59 15.77 15.47
CA ARG A 242 -1.98 16.20 15.63
C ARG A 242 -2.76 15.90 14.36
N LEU A 243 -4.06 15.63 14.54
CA LEU A 243 -5.00 15.50 13.44
C LEU A 243 -5.17 16.86 12.76
N MET A 244 -5.13 16.85 11.44
CA MET A 244 -5.38 18.03 10.62
C MET A 244 -6.73 17.92 9.92
N ASN A 245 -7.18 19.02 9.30
CA ASN A 245 -8.42 19.04 8.55
C ASN A 245 -8.43 17.90 7.48
N PRO A 246 -9.44 17.02 7.48
CA PRO A 246 -9.54 15.91 6.53
C PRO A 246 -9.68 16.38 5.06
N ASP A 247 -10.16 17.61 4.82
CA ASP A 247 -10.39 18.18 3.50
C ASP A 247 -9.11 18.52 2.73
N ARG A 248 -7.96 18.60 3.41
CA ARG A 248 -6.69 18.96 2.76
C ARG A 248 -6.24 17.88 1.78
N LEU A 249 -5.60 18.31 0.68
CA LEU A 249 -4.87 17.44 -0.21
C LEU A 249 -3.55 18.12 -0.59
N PHE A 250 -2.43 17.59 -0.08
CA PHE A 250 -1.08 18.17 -0.14
C PHE A 250 -0.91 19.56 0.51
N ARG A 251 0.07 19.64 1.41
CA ARG A 251 0.82 20.84 1.84
C ARG A 251 0.08 22.19 1.90
N GLU A 252 -1.13 22.24 2.44
CA GLU A 252 -1.59 23.46 3.11
C GLU A 252 -1.45 23.20 4.60
N LEU A 253 -0.34 23.72 5.14
CA LEU A 253 -0.07 23.87 6.56
C LEU A 253 -0.89 25.05 7.10
#